data_AF-A0A0R3DJJ2-F1
#
_entry.id   AF-A0A0R3DJJ2-F1
#
_cell.length_a   1.000
_cell.length_b   1.000
_cell.length_c   1.000
_cell.angle_alpha   90.00
_cell.angle_beta   90.00
_cell.angle_gamma   90.00
#
_symmetry.space_group_name_H-M   'P 1'
#
loop_
_entity.id
_entity.type
_entity.pdbx_description
1 polymer ?
#
loop_
_entity_poly.entity_id
_entity_poly.type
_entity_poly.pdbx_seq_one_letter_code
_entity_poly.pdbx_strand_id
1 'polypeptide(L)'
;MNALVPQNFGPVSTRFQGVAVTDDLSAGVQAGFGIMGYKGKVWSLRKGGQETPLMRPDGDGPRNSIEVVILKASAHVSKIWYENGYVEGSTAAPDCFSSNGVTPDPASKKRQHNACATCPMNQWGSRITPAGKQGKACSDSKRLAIAPAEDIKNEAFGGPLLLRVPAASLRDLAAYGEKMSALGYQYFAIATRIAFDPGEAYPKFVFGAIRPLTDAEADLVLEMRDSRQVTTILAEGSEMAAPAPVQQAAATASAFERPPIQPVAAPANVQQQVQKFVQKATQPQPLAQQQPQPVVAPQPAFGGAEPKPGVQTVQQVQSQVTATPEAGSDFEANLDAELDKLLLG
;
A
#
# COMPACT_ATOMS: atom_id res chain seq x y z
N MET A 1 -11.61 -10.22 22.21
CA MET A 1 -13.02 -10.43 21.81
C MET A 1 -13.88 -10.31 23.05
N ASN A 2 -14.60 -9.20 23.25
CA ASN A 2 -15.43 -8.99 24.45
C ASN A 2 -16.91 -8.88 24.06
N ALA A 3 -17.47 -9.93 23.46
CA ALA A 3 -18.92 -10.06 23.35
C ALA A 3 -19.44 -10.70 24.65
N LEU A 4 -20.22 -9.95 25.43
CA LEU A 4 -20.89 -10.49 26.61
C LEU A 4 -22.10 -11.31 26.14
N VAL A 5 -21.96 -12.63 26.10
CA VAL A 5 -23.07 -13.53 25.82
C VAL A 5 -23.59 -14.12 27.14
N PRO A 6 -24.87 -13.91 27.50
CA PRO A 6 -25.46 -14.55 28.67
C PRO A 6 -25.42 -16.08 28.54
N GLN A 7 -25.10 -16.78 29.63
CA GLN A 7 -24.92 -18.24 29.65
C GLN A 7 -26.17 -19.05 29.22
N ASN A 8 -27.36 -18.43 29.19
CA ASN A 8 -28.64 -19.06 28.85
C ASN A 8 -29.43 -18.25 27.79
N PHE A 9 -28.83 -18.00 26.63
CA PHE A 9 -29.43 -17.17 25.57
C PHE A 9 -30.57 -17.84 24.76
N GLY A 10 -30.87 -19.11 25.04
CA GLY A 10 -31.93 -19.88 24.38
C GLY A 10 -31.60 -20.30 22.94
N PRO A 11 -32.41 -21.19 22.33
CA PRO A 11 -32.19 -21.64 20.96
C PRO A 11 -32.63 -20.56 19.94
N VAL A 12 -31.92 -20.50 18.80
CA VAL A 12 -32.28 -19.64 17.67
C VAL A 12 -33.62 -20.11 17.07
N SER A 13 -34.50 -19.16 16.71
CA SER A 13 -35.78 -19.47 16.07
C SER A 13 -35.58 -20.27 14.78
N THR A 14 -36.41 -21.31 14.59
CA THR A 14 -36.38 -22.16 13.39
C THR A 14 -36.67 -21.40 12.09
N ARG A 15 -37.27 -20.20 12.18
CA ARG A 15 -37.50 -19.31 11.03
C ARG A 15 -36.23 -18.75 10.41
N PHE A 16 -35.11 -18.77 11.14
CA PHE A 16 -33.80 -18.34 10.63
C PHE A 16 -33.00 -19.49 9.99
N GLN A 17 -33.52 -20.71 9.99
CA GLN A 17 -32.86 -21.83 9.30
C GLN A 17 -32.85 -21.57 7.79
N GLY A 18 -31.65 -21.63 7.19
CA GLY A 18 -31.45 -21.41 5.75
C GLY A 18 -31.30 -19.95 5.32
N VAL A 19 -31.40 -18.99 6.24
CA VAL A 19 -31.01 -17.60 5.96
C VAL A 19 -29.49 -17.53 5.91
N ALA A 20 -28.93 -16.96 4.83
CA ALA A 20 -27.49 -16.77 4.71
C ALA A 20 -26.99 -15.85 5.83
N VAL A 21 -26.00 -16.31 6.60
CA VAL A 21 -25.31 -15.47 7.58
C VAL A 21 -24.41 -14.52 6.78
N THR A 22 -24.74 -13.24 6.80
CA THR A 22 -23.91 -12.18 6.24
C THR A 22 -23.07 -11.55 7.33
N ASP A 23 -21.85 -11.14 7.02
CA ASP A 23 -20.99 -10.40 7.97
C ASP A 23 -21.35 -8.90 8.05
N ASP A 24 -22.61 -8.54 7.79
CA ASP A 24 -23.09 -7.16 7.74
C ASP A 24 -22.96 -6.45 9.10
N LEU A 25 -23.09 -7.18 10.21
CA LEU A 25 -22.93 -6.63 11.55
C LEU A 25 -21.53 -6.05 11.81
N SER A 26 -20.50 -6.59 11.16
CA SER A 26 -19.13 -6.05 11.24
C SER A 26 -18.79 -5.13 10.06
N ALA A 27 -19.68 -4.96 9.08
CA ALA A 27 -19.45 -4.09 7.91
C ALA A 27 -19.10 -2.66 8.33
N GLY A 28 -17.99 -2.13 7.82
CA GLY A 28 -17.47 -0.80 8.19
C GLY A 28 -16.69 -0.70 9.51
N VAL A 29 -16.68 -1.74 10.36
CA VAL A 29 -15.83 -1.79 11.56
C VAL A 29 -14.47 -2.40 11.18
N GLN A 30 -13.51 -1.58 10.79
CA GLN A 30 -12.14 -2.04 10.51
C GLN A 30 -11.36 -2.19 11.81
N ALA A 31 -11.27 -3.42 12.31
CA ALA A 31 -10.16 -3.78 13.19
C ALA A 31 -8.88 -3.68 12.36
N GLY A 32 -7.98 -2.76 12.71
CA GLY A 32 -6.70 -2.61 12.03
C GLY A 32 -5.91 -3.93 12.11
N PHE A 33 -5.40 -4.39 10.98
CA PHE A 33 -4.52 -5.55 10.90
C PHE A 33 -3.05 -5.13 11.00
N GLY A 34 -2.19 -6.08 11.37
CA GLY A 34 -0.75 -5.83 11.39
C GLY A 34 -0.16 -5.79 9.98
N ILE A 35 0.93 -5.04 9.82
CA ILE A 35 1.67 -4.91 8.55
C ILE A 35 3.09 -5.42 8.79
N MET A 36 3.50 -6.39 7.97
CA MET A 36 4.90 -6.79 7.86
C MET A 36 5.60 -5.81 6.90
N GLY A 37 6.39 -4.92 7.48
CA GLY A 37 7.18 -3.92 6.78
C GLY A 37 8.63 -4.34 6.58
N TYR A 38 9.34 -3.59 5.75
CA TYR A 38 10.78 -3.72 5.60
C TYR A 38 11.40 -2.38 5.22
N LYS A 39 12.56 -2.09 5.80
CA LYS A 39 13.37 -0.89 5.49
C LYS A 39 14.85 -1.26 5.50
N GLY A 40 15.59 -0.91 4.46
CA GLY A 40 17.03 -1.25 4.37
C GLY A 40 17.36 -2.73 4.59
N LYS A 41 16.50 -3.65 4.12
CA LYS A 41 16.59 -5.11 4.37
C LYS A 41 16.44 -5.54 5.84
N VAL A 42 15.83 -4.71 6.68
CA VAL A 42 15.41 -5.05 8.04
C VAL A 42 13.91 -5.23 8.05
N TRP A 43 13.45 -6.39 8.51
CA TRP A 43 12.02 -6.65 8.72
C TRP A 43 11.48 -5.87 9.91
N SER A 44 10.24 -5.39 9.81
CA SER A 44 9.53 -4.72 10.89
C SER A 44 8.08 -5.17 10.96
N LEU A 45 7.49 -5.08 12.15
CA LEU A 45 6.10 -5.38 12.37
C LEU A 45 5.40 -4.13 12.89
N ARG A 46 4.36 -3.69 12.17
CA ARG A 46 3.60 -2.49 12.50
C ARG A 46 2.17 -2.84 12.90
N LYS A 47 1.73 -2.36 14.06
CA LYS A 47 0.34 -2.44 14.52
C LYS A 47 0.02 -1.26 15.43
N GLY A 48 -1.17 -0.67 15.29
CA GLY A 48 -1.60 0.43 16.17
C GLY A 48 -0.69 1.66 16.13
N GLY A 49 -0.01 1.91 15.00
CA GLY A 49 0.92 3.04 14.84
C GLY A 49 2.33 2.80 15.39
N GLN A 50 2.57 1.71 16.13
CA GLN A 50 3.93 1.33 16.55
C GLN A 50 4.56 0.40 15.52
N GLU A 51 5.84 0.63 15.21
CA GLU A 51 6.66 -0.19 14.33
C GLU A 51 7.82 -0.77 15.13
N THR A 52 7.93 -2.10 15.15
CA THR A 52 8.97 -2.82 15.90
C THR A 52 9.83 -3.61 14.92
N PRO A 53 11.15 -3.34 14.84
CA PRO A 53 12.03 -4.10 13.96
C PRO A 53 12.21 -5.53 14.52
N LEU A 54 12.24 -6.52 13.64
CA LEU A 54 12.40 -7.92 14.02
C LEU A 54 13.87 -8.25 14.21
N MET A 55 14.26 -8.50 15.46
CA MET A 55 15.62 -8.88 15.83
C MET A 55 15.82 -10.40 15.78
N ARG A 56 17.07 -10.83 15.66
CA ARG A 56 17.43 -12.25 15.83
C ARG A 56 17.35 -12.64 17.31
N PRO A 57 16.98 -13.89 17.66
CA PRO A 57 16.86 -14.32 19.05
C PRO A 57 18.15 -14.25 19.89
N ASP A 58 19.32 -14.28 19.25
CA ASP A 58 20.64 -14.13 19.88
C ASP A 58 20.97 -12.67 20.25
N GLY A 59 20.16 -11.70 19.81
CA GLY A 59 20.39 -10.27 20.01
C GLY A 59 21.43 -9.66 19.08
N ASP A 60 22.03 -10.44 18.17
CA ASP A 60 23.10 -9.99 17.28
C ASP A 60 22.54 -9.42 15.97
N GLY A 61 21.71 -8.38 16.11
CA GLY A 61 21.22 -7.56 15.01
C GLY A 61 19.87 -7.99 14.41
N PRO A 62 19.50 -7.36 13.28
CA PRO A 62 18.21 -7.58 12.64
C PRO A 62 18.11 -8.97 12.02
N ARG A 63 16.88 -9.51 12.01
CA ARG A 63 16.57 -10.77 11.34
C ARG A 63 16.66 -10.56 9.82
N ASN A 64 17.35 -11.46 9.13
CA ASN A 64 17.54 -11.42 7.67
C ASN A 64 16.38 -12.09 6.89
N SER A 65 15.57 -12.89 7.57
CA SER A 65 14.44 -13.61 6.96
C SER A 65 13.26 -13.76 7.93
N ILE A 66 12.05 -13.86 7.39
CA ILE A 66 10.84 -14.23 8.14
C ILE A 66 10.37 -15.61 7.72
N GLU A 67 9.70 -16.32 8.63
CA GLU A 67 9.08 -17.61 8.37
C GLU A 67 7.58 -17.48 8.51
N VAL A 68 6.86 -17.70 7.41
CA VAL A 68 5.45 -17.37 7.27
C VAL A 68 4.71 -18.41 6.46
N VAL A 69 3.41 -18.51 6.68
CA VAL A 69 2.47 -19.16 5.77
C VAL A 69 1.80 -18.09 4.93
N ILE A 70 1.79 -18.26 3.61
CA ILE A 70 1.08 -17.38 2.68
C ILE A 70 -0.37 -17.83 2.61
N LEU A 71 -1.27 -17.15 3.31
CA LEU A 71 -2.69 -17.51 3.39
C LEU A 71 -3.40 -17.26 2.06
N LYS A 72 -3.18 -16.09 1.47
CA LYS A 72 -3.82 -15.67 0.22
C LYS A 72 -3.06 -14.51 -0.43
N ALA A 73 -3.12 -14.41 -1.75
CA ALA A 73 -2.55 -13.32 -2.52
C ALA A 73 -3.65 -12.49 -3.19
N SER A 74 -3.39 -11.19 -3.44
CA SER A 74 -4.28 -10.37 -4.26
C SER A 74 -4.40 -10.95 -5.67
N ALA A 75 -5.54 -10.80 -6.33
CA ALA A 75 -5.70 -11.26 -7.71
C ALA A 75 -4.72 -10.55 -8.64
N HIS A 76 -4.63 -9.22 -8.52
CA HIS A 76 -3.80 -8.38 -9.37
C HIS A 76 -2.62 -7.76 -8.61
N VAL A 77 -1.66 -7.23 -9.37
CA VAL A 77 -0.57 -6.41 -8.84
C VAL A 77 -1.10 -5.01 -8.57
N SER A 78 -0.90 -4.53 -7.35
CA SER A 78 -1.27 -3.18 -6.95
C SER A 78 -0.28 -2.16 -7.51
N LYS A 79 -0.80 -1.00 -7.89
CA LYS A 79 -0.08 0.14 -8.46
C LYS A 79 -0.05 1.28 -7.44
N ILE A 80 1.10 1.90 -7.23
CA ILE A 80 1.26 3.03 -6.31
C ILE A 80 2.12 4.11 -6.95
N TRP A 81 1.64 5.35 -7.00
CA TRP A 81 2.35 6.48 -7.55
C TRP A 81 2.36 7.67 -6.59
N TYR A 82 3.51 8.30 -6.50
CA TYR A 82 3.76 9.51 -5.72
C TYR A 82 4.28 10.58 -6.66
N GLU A 83 3.67 11.77 -6.64
CA GLU A 83 4.02 12.88 -7.53
C GLU A 83 5.47 13.33 -7.33
N ASN A 84 5.90 13.40 -6.07
CA ASN A 84 7.26 13.79 -5.70
C ASN A 84 8.19 12.58 -5.48
N GLY A 85 7.77 11.39 -5.92
CA GLY A 85 8.46 10.14 -5.62
C GLY A 85 8.22 9.63 -4.20
N TYR A 86 8.52 8.34 -3.98
CA TYR A 86 8.44 7.73 -2.66
C TYR A 86 9.63 8.16 -1.80
N VAL A 87 9.35 8.61 -0.58
CA VAL A 87 10.37 8.92 0.43
C VAL A 87 10.44 7.77 1.43
N GLU A 88 11.64 7.23 1.63
CA GLU A 88 11.84 6.08 2.51
C GLU A 88 11.46 6.39 3.97
N GLY A 89 10.57 5.59 4.54
CA GLY A 89 10.03 5.81 5.88
C GLY A 89 8.87 6.81 5.95
N SER A 90 8.43 7.35 4.81
CA SER A 90 7.20 8.14 4.76
C SER A 90 5.97 7.25 4.96
N THR A 91 5.03 7.74 5.77
CA THR A 91 3.70 7.15 5.96
C THR A 91 2.63 7.86 5.12
N ALA A 92 3.05 8.79 4.23
CA ALA A 92 2.14 9.53 3.38
C ALA A 92 1.36 8.59 2.45
N ALA A 93 0.05 8.82 2.37
CA ALA A 93 -0.78 8.16 1.38
C ALA A 93 -0.31 8.55 -0.04
N PRO A 94 -0.33 7.61 -0.99
CA PRO A 94 0.04 7.90 -2.37
C PRO A 94 -0.93 8.88 -3.04
N ASP A 95 -0.41 9.63 -4.01
CA ASP A 95 -1.19 10.55 -4.82
C ASP A 95 -2.16 9.79 -5.74
N CYS A 96 -1.72 8.67 -6.29
CA CYS A 96 -2.53 7.74 -7.05
C CYS A 96 -2.21 6.31 -6.67
N PHE A 97 -3.23 5.47 -6.50
CA PHE A 97 -3.02 4.04 -6.25
C PHE A 97 -4.14 3.22 -6.87
N SER A 98 -3.86 1.94 -7.10
CA SER A 98 -4.83 0.94 -7.52
C SER A 98 -4.51 -0.36 -6.82
N SER A 99 -5.47 -0.93 -6.10
CA SER A 99 -5.29 -2.22 -5.44
C SER A 99 -5.61 -3.38 -6.39
N ASN A 100 -6.54 -3.14 -7.33
CA ASN A 100 -6.96 -4.10 -8.35
C ASN A 100 -6.09 -4.10 -9.61
N GLY A 101 -5.13 -3.18 -9.75
CA GLY A 101 -4.21 -3.13 -10.89
C GLY A 101 -4.85 -2.74 -12.23
N VAL A 102 -6.16 -2.48 -12.28
CA VAL A 102 -6.93 -2.18 -13.50
C VAL A 102 -7.32 -0.71 -13.55
N THR A 103 -7.90 -0.16 -12.49
CA THR A 103 -8.33 1.26 -12.40
C THR A 103 -7.81 1.90 -11.13
N PRO A 104 -7.44 3.19 -11.13
CA PRO A 104 -7.14 3.89 -9.89
C PRO A 104 -8.32 3.90 -8.92
N ASP A 105 -8.00 3.78 -7.65
CA ASP A 105 -8.96 3.80 -6.56
C ASP A 105 -9.66 5.18 -6.51
N PRO A 106 -10.98 5.23 -6.31
CA PRO A 106 -11.72 6.48 -6.19
C PRO A 106 -11.18 7.44 -5.12
N ALA A 107 -10.59 6.92 -4.04
CA ALA A 107 -10.00 7.69 -2.95
C ALA A 107 -8.59 8.26 -3.27
N SER A 108 -8.03 7.96 -4.45
CA SER A 108 -6.80 8.59 -4.94
C SER A 108 -6.97 10.10 -5.09
N LYS A 109 -6.07 10.88 -4.45
CA LYS A 109 -6.12 12.36 -4.48
C LYS A 109 -5.86 12.94 -5.87
N LYS A 110 -4.97 12.31 -6.64
CA LYS A 110 -4.54 12.73 -7.97
C LYS A 110 -4.48 11.53 -8.92
N ARG A 111 -5.64 11.04 -9.35
CA ARG A 111 -5.73 9.94 -10.34
C ARG A 111 -4.97 10.33 -11.62
N GLN A 112 -4.03 9.49 -12.03
CA GLN A 112 -3.18 9.76 -13.20
C GLN A 112 -3.81 9.37 -14.53
N HIS A 113 -4.73 8.39 -14.51
CA HIS A 113 -5.40 7.89 -15.71
C HIS A 113 -6.69 7.15 -15.33
N ASN A 114 -7.54 6.78 -16.29
CA ASN A 114 -8.75 5.98 -16.04
C ASN A 114 -8.46 4.47 -15.92
N ALA A 115 -7.41 4.01 -16.58
CA ALA A 115 -6.95 2.63 -16.59
C ALA A 115 -5.44 2.56 -16.32
N CYS A 116 -5.02 1.66 -15.44
CA CYS A 116 -3.62 1.46 -15.05
C CYS A 116 -2.77 0.87 -16.20
N ALA A 117 -3.35 -0.01 -17.03
CA ALA A 117 -2.67 -0.63 -18.17
C ALA A 117 -2.11 0.42 -19.16
N THR A 118 -2.88 1.48 -19.42
CA THR A 118 -2.49 2.55 -20.36
C THR A 118 -2.03 3.83 -19.65
N CYS A 119 -1.76 3.77 -18.35
CA CYS A 119 -1.36 4.93 -17.58
C CYS A 119 0.07 5.35 -17.98
N PRO A 120 0.33 6.64 -18.29
CA PRO A 120 1.67 7.11 -18.64
C PRO A 120 2.68 6.89 -17.51
N MET A 121 2.24 6.98 -16.25
CA MET A 121 3.08 6.73 -15.08
C MET A 121 3.41 5.24 -14.86
N ASN A 122 2.66 4.32 -15.49
CA ASN A 122 2.90 2.89 -15.43
C ASN A 122 3.75 2.38 -16.63
N GLN A 123 4.23 3.28 -17.49
CA GLN A 123 5.08 2.90 -18.61
C GLN A 123 6.55 2.85 -18.21
N TRP A 124 7.30 1.96 -18.87
CA TRP A 124 8.75 1.93 -18.76
C TRP A 124 9.35 3.29 -19.17
N GLY A 125 10.34 3.78 -18.43
CA GLY A 125 10.95 5.09 -18.68
C GLY A 125 10.16 6.30 -18.18
N SER A 126 8.98 6.11 -17.57
CA SER A 126 8.21 7.21 -16.95
C SER A 126 8.91 7.83 -15.73
N ARG A 127 9.88 7.12 -15.14
CA ARG A 127 10.82 7.65 -14.15
C ARG A 127 12.24 7.41 -14.60
N ILE A 128 13.08 8.41 -14.35
CA ILE A 128 14.55 8.28 -14.45
C ILE A 128 15.09 8.51 -13.05
N THR A 129 15.84 7.54 -12.53
CA THR A 129 16.49 7.65 -11.22
C THR A 129 17.61 8.71 -11.28
N PRO A 130 18.06 9.26 -10.13
CA PRO A 130 19.23 10.15 -10.12
C PRO A 130 20.49 9.53 -10.73
N ALA A 131 20.58 8.20 -10.75
CA ALA A 131 21.65 7.43 -11.38
C ALA A 131 21.46 7.22 -12.89
N GLY A 132 20.47 7.87 -13.52
CA GLY A 132 20.18 7.78 -14.95
C GLY A 132 19.43 6.52 -15.40
N LYS A 133 19.14 5.57 -14.49
CA LYS A 133 18.39 4.36 -14.83
C LYS A 133 16.92 4.66 -15.06
N GLN A 134 16.38 4.16 -16.17
CA GLN A 134 14.96 4.20 -16.48
C GLN A 134 14.19 3.19 -15.64
N GLY A 135 12.94 3.51 -15.31
CA GLY A 135 12.00 2.61 -14.68
C GLY A 135 10.59 3.19 -14.70
N LYS A 136 9.67 2.52 -14.03
CA LYS A 136 8.29 3.00 -13.86
C LYS A 136 8.21 4.03 -12.73
N ALA A 137 7.46 5.10 -12.93
CA ALA A 137 7.10 6.05 -11.88
C ALA A 137 6.05 5.45 -10.93
N CYS A 138 5.13 4.65 -11.48
CA CYS A 138 4.15 3.90 -10.74
C CYS A 138 4.75 2.57 -10.30
N SER A 139 4.92 2.39 -8.99
CA SER A 139 5.51 1.22 -8.38
C SER A 139 4.53 0.05 -8.35
N ASP A 140 5.06 -1.12 -8.71
CA ASP A 140 4.35 -2.39 -8.67
C ASP A 140 4.56 -3.10 -7.33
N SER A 141 3.47 -3.64 -6.76
CA SER A 141 3.55 -4.47 -5.55
C SER A 141 2.45 -5.52 -5.51
N LYS A 142 2.74 -6.70 -4.96
CA LYS A 142 1.73 -7.75 -4.71
C LYS A 142 1.37 -7.78 -3.23
N ARG A 143 0.07 -7.78 -2.90
CA ARG A 143 -0.39 -7.90 -1.52
C ARG A 143 -0.53 -9.37 -1.16
N LEU A 144 0.08 -9.78 -0.06
CA LEU A 144 -0.07 -11.10 0.54
C LEU A 144 -0.67 -10.97 1.93
N ALA A 145 -1.68 -11.78 2.22
CA ALA A 145 -2.08 -12.08 3.58
C ALA A 145 -1.21 -13.22 4.09
N ILE A 146 -0.45 -12.97 5.14
CA ILE A 146 0.51 -13.92 5.72
C ILE A 146 0.23 -14.14 7.20
N ALA A 147 0.65 -15.28 7.72
CA ALA A 147 0.71 -15.55 9.15
C ALA A 147 2.11 -16.05 9.52
N PRO A 148 2.66 -15.70 10.71
CA PRO A 148 3.89 -16.32 11.20
C PRO A 148 3.77 -17.85 11.24
N ALA A 149 4.80 -18.57 10.82
CA ALA A 149 4.75 -20.04 10.76
C ALA A 149 4.72 -20.69 12.16
N GLU A 150 5.36 -20.07 13.15
CA GLU A 150 5.40 -20.57 14.54
C GLU A 150 4.13 -20.21 15.34
N ASP A 151 3.43 -19.15 14.95
CA ASP A 151 2.16 -18.70 15.56
C ASP A 151 1.20 -18.26 14.45
N ILE A 152 0.49 -19.25 13.92
CA ILE A 152 -0.43 -19.07 12.79
C ILE A 152 -1.59 -18.14 13.18
N LYS A 153 -2.12 -18.25 14.41
CA LYS A 153 -3.24 -17.40 14.87
C LYS A 153 -2.82 -15.95 15.05
N ASN A 154 -1.58 -15.70 15.47
CA ASN A 154 -0.98 -14.38 15.56
C ASN A 154 -1.83 -13.36 16.34
N GLU A 155 -2.44 -13.80 17.44
CA GLU A 155 -3.41 -13.01 18.20
C GLU A 155 -2.80 -11.72 18.75
N ALA A 156 -1.50 -11.76 19.12
CA ALA A 156 -0.73 -10.61 19.57
C ALA A 156 -0.77 -9.46 18.55
N PHE A 157 -0.68 -9.79 17.25
CA PHE A 157 -0.74 -8.82 16.17
C PHE A 157 -2.10 -8.77 15.45
N GLY A 158 -3.10 -9.39 16.08
CA GLY A 158 -4.50 -9.26 15.73
C GLY A 158 -4.90 -10.13 14.54
N GLY A 159 -4.22 -11.26 14.31
CA GLY A 159 -4.51 -12.17 13.21
C GLY A 159 -3.54 -12.03 12.04
N PRO A 160 -3.96 -12.43 10.82
CA PRO A 160 -3.16 -12.30 9.61
C PRO A 160 -2.59 -10.90 9.38
N LEU A 161 -1.42 -10.86 8.76
CA LEU A 161 -0.68 -9.64 8.46
C LEU A 161 -0.69 -9.36 6.96
N LEU A 162 -0.59 -8.08 6.60
CA LEU A 162 -0.27 -7.70 5.23
C LEU A 162 1.24 -7.70 5.01
N LEU A 163 1.68 -8.35 3.93
CA LEU A 163 2.99 -8.15 3.33
C LEU A 163 2.84 -7.60 1.91
N ARG A 164 3.61 -6.56 1.58
CA ARG A 164 3.75 -6.07 0.20
C ARG A 164 5.02 -6.63 -0.40
N VAL A 165 4.90 -7.40 -1.47
CA VAL A 165 6.05 -7.90 -2.23
C VAL A 165 6.46 -6.85 -3.25
N PRO A 166 7.73 -6.43 -3.29
CA PRO A 166 8.22 -5.42 -4.24
C PRO A 166 8.28 -5.95 -5.67
N ALA A 167 8.21 -5.03 -6.65
CA ALA A 167 8.26 -5.32 -8.09
C ALA A 167 9.38 -6.30 -8.50
N ALA A 168 10.60 -6.08 -7.98
CA ALA A 168 11.77 -6.89 -8.31
C ALA A 168 11.68 -8.36 -7.86
N SER A 169 10.68 -8.71 -7.04
CA SER A 169 10.48 -10.04 -6.48
C SER A 169 9.22 -10.74 -6.98
N LEU A 170 8.45 -10.07 -7.85
CA LEU A 170 7.19 -10.62 -8.35
C LEU A 170 7.39 -11.87 -9.20
N ARG A 171 8.45 -11.91 -10.01
CA ARG A 171 8.82 -13.12 -10.76
C ARG A 171 9.25 -14.27 -9.88
N ASP A 172 10.08 -14.00 -8.89
CA ASP A 172 10.55 -15.05 -7.97
C ASP A 172 9.39 -15.62 -7.15
N LEU A 173 8.40 -14.79 -6.80
CA LEU A 173 7.15 -15.24 -6.17
C LEU A 173 6.33 -16.13 -7.10
N ALA A 174 6.17 -15.76 -8.37
CA ALA A 174 5.43 -16.55 -9.35
C ALA A 174 6.12 -17.91 -9.59
N ALA A 175 7.42 -17.90 -9.85
CA ALA A 175 8.23 -19.09 -10.03
C ALA A 175 8.19 -20.01 -8.79
N TYR A 176 8.20 -19.44 -7.58
CA TYR A 176 8.01 -20.20 -6.35
C TYR A 176 6.65 -20.90 -6.33
N GLY A 177 5.57 -20.18 -6.61
CA GLY A 177 4.21 -20.74 -6.64
C GLY A 177 4.05 -21.85 -7.68
N GLU A 178 4.54 -21.63 -8.90
CA GLU A 178 4.52 -22.62 -9.98
C GLU A 178 5.31 -23.88 -9.63
N LYS A 179 6.53 -23.70 -9.09
CA LYS A 179 7.37 -24.82 -8.66
C LYS A 179 6.71 -25.65 -7.57
N MET A 180 6.06 -25.02 -6.59
CA MET A 180 5.36 -25.75 -5.53
C MET A 180 4.13 -26.47 -6.07
N SER A 181 3.37 -25.83 -6.96
CA SER A 181 2.22 -26.45 -7.61
C SER A 181 2.62 -27.66 -8.46
N ALA A 182 3.74 -27.59 -9.18
CA ALA A 182 4.28 -28.69 -9.97
C ALA A 182 4.68 -29.90 -9.11
N LEU A 183 5.05 -29.66 -7.85
CA LEU A 183 5.33 -30.70 -6.84
C LEU A 183 4.07 -31.20 -6.12
N GLY A 184 2.89 -30.71 -6.47
CA GLY A 184 1.61 -31.10 -5.87
C GLY A 184 1.26 -30.36 -4.58
N TYR A 185 2.02 -29.33 -4.20
CA TYR A 185 1.76 -28.54 -3.00
C TYR A 185 1.09 -27.21 -3.35
N GLN A 186 -0.02 -26.89 -2.67
CA GLN A 186 -0.57 -25.55 -2.71
C GLN A 186 0.32 -24.60 -1.90
N TYR A 187 0.52 -23.37 -2.36
CA TYR A 187 1.40 -22.41 -1.69
C TYR A 187 1.00 -22.13 -0.22
N PHE A 188 -0.29 -22.27 0.11
CA PHE A 188 -0.81 -22.06 1.46
C PHE A 188 -0.63 -23.29 2.37
N ALA A 189 -0.17 -24.42 1.84
CA ALA A 189 0.10 -25.65 2.59
C ALA A 189 1.58 -25.76 3.03
N ILE A 190 2.37 -24.69 2.87
CA ILE A 190 3.83 -24.71 3.08
C ILE A 190 4.24 -23.56 4.01
N ALA A 191 5.03 -23.88 5.04
CA ALA A 191 5.79 -22.90 5.77
C ALA A 191 6.93 -22.36 4.87
N THR A 192 6.90 -21.06 4.57
CA THR A 192 7.77 -20.39 3.61
C THR A 192 8.71 -19.44 4.31
N ARG A 193 10.01 -19.55 4.03
CA ARG A 193 11.01 -18.55 4.40
C ARG A 193 11.08 -17.46 3.34
N ILE A 194 10.98 -16.21 3.76
CA ILE A 194 11.19 -15.04 2.90
C ILE A 194 12.42 -14.29 3.41
N ALA A 195 13.45 -14.22 2.60
CA ALA A 195 14.71 -13.55 2.91
C ALA A 195 15.01 -12.43 1.91
N PHE A 196 16.02 -11.60 2.18
CA PHE A 196 16.55 -10.67 1.18
C PHE A 196 17.71 -11.30 0.41
N ASP A 197 17.78 -11.02 -0.89
CA ASP A 197 18.94 -11.37 -1.72
C ASP A 197 20.17 -10.56 -1.26
N PRO A 198 21.27 -11.21 -0.82
CA PRO A 198 22.48 -10.51 -0.41
C PRO A 198 23.21 -9.83 -1.57
N GLY A 199 23.03 -10.29 -2.81
CA GLY A 199 23.71 -9.76 -3.99
C GLY A 199 23.12 -8.45 -4.52
N GLU A 200 21.89 -8.12 -4.15
CA GLU A 200 21.19 -6.94 -4.63
C GLU A 200 21.30 -5.76 -3.66
N ALA A 201 21.44 -4.53 -4.14
CA ALA A 201 21.50 -3.35 -3.25
C ALA A 201 20.11 -2.92 -2.71
N TYR A 202 19.04 -3.47 -3.26
CA TYR A 202 17.64 -3.15 -2.94
C TYR A 202 16.95 -4.37 -2.30
N PRO A 203 15.79 -4.19 -1.64
CA PRO A 203 15.10 -5.28 -0.94
C PRO A 203 14.41 -6.24 -1.91
N LYS A 204 15.19 -7.09 -2.59
CA LYS A 204 14.67 -8.21 -3.38
C LYS A 204 14.43 -9.42 -2.48
N PHE A 205 13.21 -9.91 -2.43
CA PHE A 205 12.84 -11.13 -1.70
C PHE A 205 13.29 -12.39 -2.43
N VAL A 206 13.71 -13.37 -1.65
CA VAL A 206 13.96 -14.76 -2.06
C VAL A 206 13.04 -15.66 -1.25
N PHE A 207 12.35 -16.57 -1.92
CA PHE A 207 11.37 -17.48 -1.33
C PHE A 207 11.93 -18.90 -1.23
N GLY A 208 11.84 -19.51 -0.06
CA GLY A 208 12.25 -20.89 0.18
C GLY A 208 11.19 -21.67 0.92
N ALA A 209 10.84 -22.87 0.43
CA ALA A 209 9.98 -23.79 1.15
C ALA A 209 10.75 -24.41 2.33
N ILE A 210 10.18 -24.38 3.53
CA ILE A 210 10.78 -24.96 4.74
C ILE A 210 10.27 -26.40 4.91
N ARG A 211 8.94 -26.53 5.01
CA ARG A 211 8.24 -27.80 5.22
C ARG A 211 6.75 -27.67 4.85
N PRO A 212 6.07 -28.78 4.53
CA PRO A 212 4.61 -28.80 4.53
C PRO A 212 4.07 -28.56 5.95
N LEU A 213 2.85 -28.04 6.02
CA LEU A 213 2.12 -27.87 7.27
C LEU A 213 1.57 -29.21 7.78
N THR A 214 1.46 -29.32 9.09
CA THR A 214 0.76 -30.42 9.77
C THR A 214 -0.75 -30.23 9.66
N ASP A 215 -1.54 -31.28 9.90
CA ASP A 215 -3.01 -31.21 9.85
C ASP A 215 -3.57 -30.12 10.78
N ALA A 216 -3.04 -30.02 12.00
CA ALA A 216 -3.46 -29.00 12.97
C ALA A 216 -3.16 -27.56 12.49
N GLU A 217 -2.04 -27.36 11.78
CA GLU A 217 -1.71 -26.08 11.18
C GLU A 217 -2.57 -25.79 9.95
N ALA A 218 -2.88 -26.83 9.16
CA ALA A 218 -3.73 -26.72 7.98
C ALA A 218 -5.16 -26.31 8.36
N ASP A 219 -5.72 -26.86 9.45
CA ASP A 219 -7.04 -26.46 9.96
C ASP A 219 -7.09 -24.96 10.28
N LEU A 220 -6.06 -24.44 10.95
CA LEU A 220 -5.95 -23.01 11.26
C LEU A 220 -5.81 -22.15 9.99
N VAL A 221 -5.03 -22.60 9.02
CA VAL A 221 -4.84 -21.88 7.75
C VAL A 221 -6.14 -21.83 6.95
N LEU A 222 -6.86 -22.93 6.87
CA LEU A 222 -8.15 -23.01 6.18
C LEU A 222 -9.18 -22.08 6.84
N GLU A 223 -9.26 -22.10 8.17
CA GLU A 223 -10.13 -21.18 8.93
C GLU A 223 -9.80 -19.71 8.64
N MET A 224 -8.53 -19.33 8.72
CA MET A 224 -8.13 -17.94 8.54
C MET A 224 -8.19 -17.45 7.09
N ARG A 225 -7.92 -18.33 6.11
CA ARG A 225 -7.87 -17.97 4.69
C ARG A 225 -9.21 -17.44 4.18
N ASP A 226 -10.30 -17.99 4.69
CA ASP A 226 -11.67 -17.59 4.33
C ASP A 226 -12.24 -16.54 5.28
N SER A 227 -11.47 -16.11 6.28
CA SER A 227 -11.86 -15.04 7.17
C SER A 227 -12.02 -13.71 6.43
N ARG A 228 -12.97 -12.91 6.91
CA ARG A 228 -13.15 -11.52 6.47
C ARG A 228 -11.89 -10.67 6.62
N GLN A 229 -11.03 -10.98 7.59
CA GLN A 229 -9.80 -10.24 7.79
C GLN A 229 -8.82 -10.39 6.62
N VAL A 230 -8.65 -11.60 6.09
CA VAL A 230 -7.84 -11.84 4.89
C VAL A 230 -8.41 -11.09 3.69
N THR A 231 -9.74 -11.10 3.52
CA THR A 231 -10.40 -10.31 2.49
C THR A 231 -10.11 -8.81 2.67
N THR A 232 -10.16 -8.29 3.89
CA THR A 232 -9.87 -6.88 4.21
C THR A 232 -8.41 -6.51 3.96
N ILE A 233 -7.46 -7.41 4.28
CA ILE A 233 -6.02 -7.24 4.03
C ILE A 233 -5.73 -7.13 2.53
N LEU A 234 -6.43 -7.93 1.73
CA LEU A 234 -6.27 -7.93 0.27
C LEU A 234 -7.13 -6.86 -0.43
N ALA A 235 -8.18 -6.37 0.24
CA ALA A 235 -9.08 -5.33 -0.24
C ALA A 235 -8.46 -3.93 -0.23
N GLU A 236 -9.10 -3.06 -0.99
CA GLU A 236 -8.64 -1.72 -1.34
C GLU A 236 -8.64 -0.77 -0.13
N GLY A 237 -7.67 0.16 -0.06
CA GLY A 237 -7.68 1.30 0.87
C GLY A 237 -7.71 0.98 2.38
N SER A 238 -7.66 -0.29 2.78
CA SER A 238 -8.01 -0.72 4.13
C SER A 238 -7.04 -0.27 5.21
N GLU A 239 -5.79 0.03 4.84
CA GLU A 239 -4.78 0.63 5.74
C GLU A 239 -4.78 2.15 5.71
N MET A 240 -5.40 2.76 4.71
CA MET A 240 -5.42 4.21 4.54
C MET A 240 -6.55 4.88 5.30
N ALA A 241 -7.53 4.10 5.77
CA ALA A 241 -8.45 4.48 6.83
C ALA A 241 -7.73 4.48 8.19
N ALA A 242 -6.64 5.24 8.30
CA ALA A 242 -6.18 5.66 9.62
C ALA A 242 -7.31 6.51 10.23
N PRO A 243 -7.78 6.24 11.45
CA PRO A 243 -8.70 7.15 12.10
C PRO A 243 -8.02 8.52 12.13
N ALA A 244 -8.71 9.54 11.61
CA ALA A 244 -8.31 10.91 11.84
C ALA A 244 -8.02 11.07 13.35
N PRO A 245 -6.95 11.77 13.76
CA PRO A 245 -6.76 12.07 15.16
C PRO A 245 -8.06 12.70 15.64
N VAL A 246 -8.71 12.05 16.60
CA VAL A 246 -9.85 12.60 17.29
C VAL A 246 -9.33 13.86 17.96
N GLN A 247 -9.45 14.99 17.28
CA GLN A 247 -9.43 16.29 17.93
C GLN A 247 -10.48 16.15 19.01
N GLN A 248 -10.03 16.16 20.26
CA GLN A 248 -10.89 16.18 21.43
C GLN A 248 -12.01 17.18 21.13
N ALA A 249 -13.19 16.64 20.82
CA ALA A 249 -14.41 17.41 20.79
C ALA A 249 -14.52 17.93 22.22
N ALA A 250 -14.26 19.22 22.38
CA ALA A 250 -14.59 19.94 23.58
C ALA A 250 -16.00 19.53 23.97
N ALA A 251 -16.16 19.08 25.22
CA ALA A 251 -17.39 18.52 25.74
C ALA A 251 -18.58 19.47 25.48
N THR A 252 -19.34 19.20 24.43
CA THR A 252 -20.68 19.76 24.26
C THR A 252 -21.61 18.90 25.11
N ALA A 253 -22.13 19.52 26.16
CA ALA A 253 -23.06 18.95 27.12
C ALA A 253 -24.18 18.16 26.43
N SER A 254 -24.48 17.02 27.05
CA SER A 254 -25.53 16.06 26.70
C SER A 254 -26.87 16.75 26.39
N ALA A 255 -27.37 16.60 25.17
CA ALA A 255 -28.70 17.00 24.75
C ALA A 255 -29.73 15.86 24.93
N PHE A 256 -29.66 15.15 26.06
CA PHE A 256 -30.63 14.13 26.47
C PHE A 256 -31.22 14.42 27.86
N GLU A 257 -31.57 15.67 28.11
CA GLU A 257 -32.55 16.01 29.15
C GLU A 257 -33.89 16.28 28.46
N ARG A 258 -34.81 15.30 28.53
CA ARG A 258 -36.19 15.49 28.09
C ARG A 258 -36.85 16.54 28.99
N PRO A 259 -37.38 17.66 28.48
CA PRO A 259 -38.20 18.54 29.31
C PRO A 259 -39.53 17.83 29.63
N PRO A 260 -40.01 17.91 30.90
CA PRO A 260 -41.30 17.34 31.26
C PRO A 260 -42.44 18.11 30.59
N ILE A 261 -43.39 17.33 30.08
CA ILE A 261 -44.63 17.78 29.45
C ILE A 261 -45.47 18.51 30.49
N GLN A 262 -45.86 19.76 30.22
CA GLN A 262 -46.94 20.44 30.95
C GLN A 262 -48.11 20.76 30.00
N PRO A 263 -49.38 20.63 30.45
CA PRO A 263 -50.55 20.69 29.57
C PRO A 263 -50.99 22.12 29.20
N VAL A 264 -51.75 22.16 28.11
CA VAL A 264 -52.30 23.28 27.35
C VAL A 264 -53.08 24.32 28.17
N ALA A 265 -52.86 25.61 27.88
CA ALA A 265 -53.88 26.66 27.94
C ALA A 265 -53.60 27.76 26.90
N ALA A 266 -54.64 28.21 26.22
CA ALA A 266 -54.69 29.36 25.32
C ALA A 266 -55.94 30.20 25.71
N PRO A 267 -56.21 31.41 25.17
CA PRO A 267 -55.36 32.40 24.48
C PRO A 267 -55.57 33.85 25.01
N ALA A 268 -54.81 34.82 24.47
CA ALA A 268 -55.18 36.22 24.14
C ALA A 268 -54.00 37.18 24.41
N ASN A 269 -53.53 37.96 23.42
CA ASN A 269 -54.11 39.23 22.99
C ASN A 269 -53.25 39.87 21.88
N VAL A 270 -53.88 40.71 21.08
CA VAL A 270 -53.39 41.39 19.88
C VAL A 270 -52.79 42.76 20.24
N GLN A 271 -51.78 43.22 19.49
CA GLN A 271 -51.62 44.58 18.94
C GLN A 271 -50.20 45.22 19.06
N GLN A 272 -49.75 45.67 17.87
CA GLN A 272 -49.13 46.98 17.55
C GLN A 272 -47.62 47.24 17.68
N GLN A 273 -47.01 47.48 16.50
CA GLN A 273 -46.20 48.65 16.06
C GLN A 273 -45.12 48.17 15.08
N VAL A 274 -45.33 48.17 13.75
CA VAL A 274 -45.23 49.28 12.78
C VAL A 274 -44.15 50.33 13.09
N GLN A 275 -43.29 50.54 12.09
CA GLN A 275 -42.46 51.72 11.78
C GLN A 275 -40.95 51.58 12.04
N LYS A 276 -40.18 51.32 10.97
CA LYS A 276 -39.34 52.31 10.25
C LYS A 276 -38.56 51.58 9.15
N PHE A 277 -38.95 51.74 7.88
CA PHE A 277 -38.32 52.65 6.91
C PHE A 277 -36.80 52.43 6.83
N VAL A 278 -36.30 51.65 5.86
CA VAL A 278 -36.01 52.04 4.45
C VAL A 278 -34.72 52.86 4.34
N GLN A 279 -33.95 52.53 3.30
CA GLN A 279 -32.72 53.16 2.78
C GLN A 279 -31.42 52.60 3.40
N LYS A 280 -30.38 52.24 2.66
CA LYS A 280 -29.99 52.64 1.30
C LYS A 280 -28.98 51.64 0.73
N ALA A 281 -29.05 51.50 -0.59
CA ALA A 281 -28.18 50.70 -1.45
C ALA A 281 -26.76 51.29 -1.61
N THR A 282 -25.99 50.61 -2.47
CA THR A 282 -24.78 51.05 -3.22
C THR A 282 -23.48 51.17 -2.42
N GLN A 283 -22.31 50.71 -2.87
CA GLN A 283 -21.81 50.37 -4.21
C GLN A 283 -20.50 49.53 -4.09
N PRO A 284 -20.07 48.81 -5.14
CA PRO A 284 -18.79 48.07 -5.20
C PRO A 284 -17.67 48.89 -5.86
N GLN A 285 -16.40 48.60 -5.54
CA GLN A 285 -15.22 49.26 -6.12
C GLN A 285 -13.99 48.30 -6.15
N PRO A 286 -12.97 48.56 -7.01
CA PRO A 286 -12.64 47.67 -8.14
C PRO A 286 -11.15 47.25 -8.26
N LEU A 287 -10.87 46.44 -9.30
CA LEU A 287 -9.56 46.00 -9.81
C LEU A 287 -8.54 47.14 -10.05
N ALA A 288 -7.27 46.85 -9.74
CA ALA A 288 -6.07 47.45 -10.35
C ALA A 288 -5.03 46.32 -10.56
N GLN A 289 -4.80 45.88 -11.79
CA GLN A 289 -3.71 46.32 -12.70
C GLN A 289 -2.30 46.16 -12.12
N GLN A 290 -1.59 45.10 -12.55
CA GLN A 290 -0.13 45.04 -12.54
C GLN A 290 0.35 44.69 -13.96
N GLN A 291 1.15 45.60 -14.53
CA GLN A 291 1.90 45.41 -15.77
C GLN A 291 3.33 44.95 -15.44
N PRO A 292 4.00 44.23 -16.36
CA PRO A 292 5.24 43.50 -16.11
C PRO A 292 6.51 44.30 -16.46
N GLN A 293 7.64 43.95 -15.84
CA GLN A 293 8.98 44.35 -16.26
C GLN A 293 9.89 43.15 -16.56
N PRO A 294 10.88 43.28 -17.46
CA PRO A 294 11.39 42.17 -18.28
C PRO A 294 12.80 41.67 -17.91
N VAL A 295 12.97 40.38 -18.16
CA VAL A 295 14.12 39.64 -18.75
C VAL A 295 15.50 40.29 -18.73
N VAL A 296 16.47 39.62 -18.08
CA VAL A 296 17.87 39.57 -18.53
C VAL A 296 18.38 38.12 -18.37
N ALA A 297 18.81 37.53 -19.49
CA ALA A 297 19.61 36.32 -19.57
C ALA A 297 20.65 36.53 -20.71
N PRO A 298 21.62 35.62 -20.91
CA PRO A 298 23.03 35.83 -20.58
C PRO A 298 23.91 36.01 -21.83
N GLN A 299 25.17 36.41 -21.65
CA GLN A 299 26.18 36.30 -22.71
C GLN A 299 27.31 35.33 -22.33
N PRO A 300 27.74 34.47 -23.29
CA PRO A 300 28.85 33.54 -23.16
C PRO A 300 30.16 34.15 -23.70
N ALA A 301 31.31 33.48 -23.49
CA ALA A 301 32.08 32.88 -24.60
C ALA A 301 33.56 32.54 -24.27
N PHE A 302 34.07 31.63 -25.13
CA PHE A 302 35.47 31.31 -25.51
C PHE A 302 36.33 30.52 -24.50
N GLY A 303 37.09 29.49 -24.87
CA GLY A 303 37.44 28.94 -26.19
C GLY A 303 38.93 28.55 -26.22
N GLY A 304 39.25 27.36 -26.73
CA GLY A 304 40.59 26.91 -27.17
C GLY A 304 41.54 26.42 -26.06
N ALA A 305 42.54 25.59 -26.29
CA ALA A 305 42.97 24.79 -27.44
C ALA A 305 44.10 23.85 -26.92
N GLU A 306 44.21 22.65 -27.48
CA GLU A 306 45.41 21.78 -27.42
C GLU A 306 46.56 22.44 -28.23
N PRO A 307 47.87 22.10 -28.03
CA PRO A 307 48.41 20.81 -28.50
C PRO A 307 49.60 20.17 -27.70
N LYS A 308 49.79 18.88 -28.02
CA LYS A 308 50.91 17.89 -27.85
C LYS A 308 52.32 18.43 -28.25
N PRO A 309 53.49 17.71 -28.12
CA PRO A 309 53.70 16.24 -28.24
C PRO A 309 54.90 15.55 -27.51
N GLY A 310 55.02 14.21 -27.66
CA GLY A 310 56.25 13.44 -27.34
C GLY A 310 56.04 11.98 -26.87
N VAL A 311 55.66 11.01 -27.73
CA VAL A 311 56.49 9.87 -28.27
C VAL A 311 57.14 8.99 -27.18
N GLN A 312 56.83 7.69 -27.00
CA GLN A 312 57.19 6.49 -27.79
C GLN A 312 56.27 5.30 -27.36
N THR A 313 55.53 4.62 -28.25
CA THR A 313 55.88 3.45 -29.09
C THR A 313 56.42 2.22 -28.35
N VAL A 314 55.54 1.24 -28.05
CA VAL A 314 55.82 -0.20 -28.17
C VAL A 314 54.56 -0.90 -28.68
N GLN A 315 54.78 -2.00 -29.37
CA GLN A 315 54.06 -2.52 -30.51
C GLN A 315 53.30 -3.80 -30.14
N GLN A 316 52.09 -3.94 -30.73
CA GLN A 316 51.34 -5.17 -31.05
C GLN A 316 50.89 -6.11 -29.91
N VAL A 317 49.56 -6.32 -29.79
CA VAL A 317 48.88 -7.56 -30.25
C VAL A 317 47.43 -7.21 -30.63
N GLN A 318 47.03 -7.62 -31.84
CA GLN A 318 45.65 -7.56 -32.33
C GLN A 318 44.79 -8.62 -31.63
N SER A 319 43.63 -8.25 -31.10
CA SER A 319 42.47 -9.13 -30.93
C SER A 319 41.19 -8.31 -30.78
N GLN A 320 40.14 -8.80 -31.42
CA GLN A 320 38.93 -8.10 -31.82
C GLN A 320 38.07 -7.65 -30.62
N VAL A 321 37.56 -6.43 -30.74
CA VAL A 321 36.52 -5.85 -29.89
C VAL A 321 35.18 -6.42 -30.34
N THR A 322 34.57 -7.26 -29.51
CA THR A 322 33.10 -7.37 -29.47
C THR A 322 32.63 -6.49 -28.34
N ALA A 323 31.93 -5.42 -28.69
CA ALA A 323 31.25 -4.55 -27.76
C ALA A 323 30.19 -5.36 -27.00
N THR A 324 30.34 -5.45 -25.68
CA THR A 324 29.29 -5.88 -24.77
C THR A 324 28.26 -4.75 -24.68
N PRO A 325 26.97 -4.95 -25.01
CA PRO A 325 25.96 -3.98 -24.69
C PRO A 325 25.62 -4.04 -23.18
N GLU A 326 25.26 -2.88 -22.65
CA GLU A 326 24.94 -2.61 -21.25
C GLU A 326 23.79 -3.50 -20.76
N ALA A 327 24.10 -4.54 -19.99
CA ALA A 327 23.13 -5.49 -19.42
C ALA A 327 22.33 -4.93 -18.20
N GLY A 328 22.06 -3.63 -18.18
CA GLY A 328 21.34 -2.96 -17.08
C GLY A 328 19.90 -2.60 -17.42
N SER A 329 19.62 -2.11 -18.63
CA SER A 329 18.28 -1.70 -19.07
C SER A 329 17.42 -2.89 -19.49
N ASP A 330 18.05 -3.93 -20.02
CA ASP A 330 17.33 -5.04 -20.65
C ASP A 330 16.73 -6.00 -19.61
N PHE A 331 17.29 -6.09 -18.41
CA PHE A 331 16.76 -6.97 -17.36
C PHE A 331 15.38 -6.53 -16.88
N GLU A 332 15.21 -5.24 -16.59
CA GLU A 332 13.94 -4.72 -16.05
C GLU A 332 12.87 -4.55 -17.15
N ALA A 333 13.27 -4.23 -18.39
CA ALA A 333 12.33 -4.23 -19.54
C ALA A 333 11.84 -5.65 -19.86
N ASN A 334 12.72 -6.65 -19.81
CA ASN A 334 12.29 -8.05 -19.91
C ASN A 334 11.41 -8.42 -18.72
N LEU A 335 11.79 -8.00 -17.48
CA LEU A 335 11.05 -8.21 -16.23
C LEU A 335 9.55 -8.00 -16.41
N ASP A 336 9.20 -6.83 -16.91
CA ASP A 336 7.83 -6.38 -17.12
C ASP A 336 7.12 -7.08 -18.28
N ALA A 337 7.77 -7.26 -19.45
CA ALA A 337 7.14 -7.90 -20.59
C ALA A 337 6.73 -9.36 -20.31
N GLU A 338 7.48 -10.03 -19.44
CA GLU A 338 7.18 -11.40 -19.00
C GLU A 338 6.18 -11.42 -17.82
N LEU A 339 6.24 -10.42 -16.94
CA LEU A 339 5.26 -10.25 -15.86
C LEU A 339 3.85 -9.97 -16.42
N ASP A 340 3.74 -9.12 -17.44
CA ASP A 340 2.47 -8.85 -18.11
C ASP A 340 1.94 -10.11 -18.81
N LYS A 341 2.80 -10.93 -19.41
CA LYS A 341 2.40 -12.23 -19.98
C LYS A 341 1.89 -13.22 -18.92
N LEU A 342 2.51 -13.25 -17.74
CA LEU A 342 2.10 -14.10 -16.63
C LEU A 342 0.81 -13.63 -15.93
N LEU A 343 0.48 -12.34 -16.00
CA LEU A 343 -0.70 -11.76 -15.33
C LEU A 343 -1.92 -11.59 -16.23
N LEU A 344 -1.76 -11.70 -17.55
CA LEU A 344 -2.83 -11.61 -18.55
C LEU A 344 -3.32 -12.97 -19.08
N GLY A 345 -2.71 -14.07 -18.63
CA GLY A 345 -3.19 -15.45 -18.83
C GLY A 345 -3.99 -15.95 -17.62
#